data_AF-A0A183CR80-F1
#
_entry.id   AF-A0A183CR80-F1
#
_cell.length_a   1.000
_cell.length_b   1.000
_cell.length_c   1.000
_cell.angle_alpha   90.00
_cell.angle_beta   90.00
_cell.angle_gamma   90.00
#
_symmetry.space_group_name_H-M   'P 1'
#
loop_
_entity.id
_entity.type
_entity.pdbx_description
1 polymer ?
#
loop_
_entity_poly.entity_id
_entity_poly.type
_entity_poly.pdbx_seq_one_letter_code
_entity_poly.pdbx_strand_id
1 'polypeptide(L)'
;MLTRVGVEGSDGGERSGDFVLKDGQSLSEDMKDLFSDIKSRFVRQFECFQLCCAPAQSVLDFGATVNAKCERADMSLSKEEIKCMIFISGLGDSHRDLRHECLRQMEKGRSATPPRTIKLETLLEECRAIQSLQSSSAALGNPGQVHAIQSRPQKALDIELMPYYSNELDDCFQHCRGFE
;
A
#
# COMPACT_ATOMS: atom_id res chain seq x y z
N MET A 1 15.19 -38.30 20.45
CA MET A 1 14.90 -39.33 21.48
C MET A 1 13.56 -38.92 22.09
N LEU A 2 12.45 -39.48 21.59
CA LEU A 2 11.08 -39.12 21.96
C LEU A 2 10.63 -40.06 23.08
N THR A 3 10.26 -39.54 24.24
CA THR A 3 9.65 -40.32 25.33
C THR A 3 8.14 -40.09 25.33
N ARG A 4 7.39 -41.19 25.25
CA ARG A 4 5.92 -41.22 25.27
C ARG A 4 5.46 -41.34 26.72
N VAL A 5 4.79 -40.32 27.27
CA VAL A 5 4.09 -40.44 28.55
C VAL A 5 2.65 -40.81 28.25
N GLY A 6 2.25 -42.01 28.68
CA GLY A 6 0.86 -42.45 28.63
C GLY A 6 0.05 -41.77 29.72
N VAL A 7 -1.14 -41.28 29.37
CA VAL A 7 -2.18 -40.91 30.33
C VAL A 7 -3.45 -41.61 29.87
N GLU A 8 -3.86 -42.63 30.61
CA GLU A 8 -5.21 -43.19 30.53
C GLU A 8 -6.17 -42.26 31.29
N GLY A 9 -7.33 -41.97 30.69
CA GLY A 9 -8.38 -41.19 31.34
C GLY A 9 -9.41 -40.65 30.36
N SER A 10 -10.56 -41.33 30.30
CA SER A 10 -11.78 -40.95 29.60
C SER A 10 -12.29 -39.56 29.97
N ASP A 11 -12.61 -38.73 28.98
CA ASP A 11 -13.97 -38.28 28.65
C ASP A 11 -13.88 -37.15 27.60
N GLY A 12 -14.89 -37.07 26.72
CA GLY A 12 -14.87 -36.29 25.49
C GLY A 12 -14.61 -34.79 25.68
N GLY A 13 -13.67 -34.27 24.89
CA GLY A 13 -13.45 -32.85 24.68
C GLY A 13 -12.33 -32.66 23.67
N GLU A 14 -12.66 -32.14 22.48
CA GLU A 14 -11.68 -31.70 21.47
C GLU A 14 -10.77 -30.64 22.10
N ARG A 15 -9.62 -31.08 22.65
CA ARG A 15 -8.53 -30.18 23.01
C ARG A 15 -7.72 -29.93 21.75
N SER A 16 -7.95 -28.77 21.15
CA SER A 16 -6.96 -28.11 20.29
C SER A 16 -5.66 -28.04 21.08
N GLY A 17 -4.69 -28.88 20.71
CA GLY A 17 -3.42 -28.97 21.39
C GLY A 17 -2.54 -27.80 20.98
N ASP A 18 -2.49 -26.76 21.79
CA ASP A 18 -1.44 -25.75 21.68
C ASP A 18 -0.12 -26.40 22.07
N PHE A 19 0.72 -26.67 21.08
CA PHE A 19 2.04 -27.24 21.26
C PHE A 19 3.00 -26.11 21.71
N VAL A 20 3.22 -26.00 23.01
CA VAL A 20 4.13 -25.02 23.61
C VAL A 20 5.56 -25.56 23.57
N LEU A 21 6.44 -24.91 22.79
CA LEU A 21 7.88 -25.11 22.83
C LEU A 21 8.49 -24.49 24.10
N LYS A 22 9.67 -24.97 24.48
CA LYS A 22 10.25 -24.82 25.83
C LYS A 22 10.73 -23.42 26.21
N ASP A 23 10.70 -22.48 25.28
CA ASP A 23 10.95 -21.07 25.50
C ASP A 23 9.68 -20.37 25.06
N GLY A 24 9.01 -19.65 25.97
CA GLY A 24 7.63 -19.16 25.83
C GLY A 24 7.39 -18.10 24.74
N GLN A 25 8.00 -18.23 23.57
CA GLN A 25 7.71 -17.49 22.35
C GLN A 25 6.73 -18.28 21.50
N SER A 26 5.71 -17.60 20.99
CA SER A 26 4.74 -18.26 20.12
C SER A 26 5.39 -18.55 18.77
N LEU A 27 5.10 -19.71 18.17
CA LEU A 27 5.49 -20.03 16.79
C LEU A 27 5.10 -18.92 15.79
N SER A 28 4.09 -18.11 16.13
CA SER A 28 3.64 -16.97 15.32
C SER A 28 4.63 -15.80 15.29
N GLU A 29 5.39 -15.58 16.36
CA GLU A 29 6.38 -14.50 16.45
C GLU A 29 7.63 -14.85 15.65
N ASP A 30 8.10 -16.09 15.76
CA ASP A 30 9.22 -16.58 14.95
C ASP A 30 8.88 -16.62 13.46
N MET A 31 7.64 -16.98 13.11
CA MET A 31 7.17 -16.86 11.74
C MET A 31 7.13 -15.39 11.29
N LYS A 32 6.63 -14.46 12.11
CA LYS A 32 6.65 -13.03 11.75
C LYS A 32 8.05 -12.52 11.49
N ASP A 33 9.04 -12.91 12.29
CA ASP A 33 10.43 -12.55 12.06
C ASP A 33 10.98 -13.20 10.79
N LEU A 34 10.71 -14.49 10.55
CA LEU A 34 11.17 -15.22 9.35
C LEU A 34 10.54 -14.68 8.04
N PHE A 35 9.29 -14.22 8.10
CA PHE A 35 8.58 -13.61 6.97
C PHE A 35 8.79 -12.08 6.88
N SER A 36 9.29 -11.42 7.94
CA SER A 36 9.59 -9.99 7.92
C SER A 36 10.68 -9.65 6.91
N ASP A 37 11.61 -10.58 6.68
CA ASP A 37 12.73 -10.44 5.74
C ASP A 37 12.37 -10.82 4.28
N ILE A 38 11.17 -11.34 4.03
CA ILE A 38 10.72 -11.77 2.68
C ILE A 38 10.13 -10.60 1.88
N LYS A 39 9.94 -9.43 2.49
CA LYS A 39 9.41 -8.25 1.79
C LYS A 39 10.39 -7.77 0.72
N SER A 40 9.87 -7.51 -0.49
CA SER A 40 10.68 -6.93 -1.55
C SER A 40 11.21 -5.56 -1.13
N ARG A 41 12.37 -5.17 -1.67
CA ARG A 41 12.96 -3.85 -1.43
C ARG A 41 11.96 -2.72 -1.71
N PHE A 42 11.15 -2.89 -2.75
CA PHE A 42 10.08 -1.95 -3.11
C PHE A 42 9.04 -1.79 -1.99
N VAL A 43 8.57 -2.90 -1.41
CA VAL A 43 7.60 -2.85 -0.31
C VAL A 43 8.17 -2.15 0.91
N ARG A 44 9.42 -2.45 1.31
CA ARG A 44 10.07 -1.78 2.44
C ARG A 44 10.20 -0.27 2.24
N GLN A 45 10.53 0.16 1.02
CA GLN A 45 10.59 1.58 0.66
C GLN A 45 9.22 2.23 0.74
N PHE A 46 8.18 1.59 0.20
CA PHE A 46 6.81 2.11 0.25
C PHE A 46 6.30 2.27 1.69
N GLU A 47 6.57 1.30 2.57
CA GLU A 47 6.19 1.37 3.98
C GLU A 47 6.80 2.57 4.72
N CYS A 48 7.94 3.09 4.27
CA CYS A 48 8.54 4.31 4.84
C CYS A 48 7.66 5.55 4.58
N PHE A 49 6.97 5.61 3.44
CA PHE A 49 6.07 6.71 3.09
C PHE A 49 4.71 6.63 3.80
N GLN A 50 4.41 5.50 4.46
CA GLN A 50 3.19 5.30 5.24
C GLN A 50 3.40 5.52 6.75
N LEU A 51 4.58 5.97 7.18
CA LEU A 51 4.86 6.19 8.59
C LEU A 51 4.15 7.43 9.10
N CYS A 52 3.39 7.24 10.18
CA CYS A 52 2.71 8.30 10.90
C CYS A 52 3.07 8.23 12.39
N CYS A 53 3.22 9.40 13.03
CA CYS A 53 3.41 9.48 14.47
C CYS A 53 2.07 9.17 15.16
N ALA A 54 2.06 8.15 16.01
CA ALA A 54 0.85 7.81 16.75
C ALA A 54 0.55 8.90 17.82
N PRO A 55 -0.72 9.13 18.19
CA PRO A 55 -1.10 10.20 19.12
C PRO A 55 -0.42 10.12 20.51
N ALA A 56 -0.10 8.91 20.96
CA ALA A 56 0.56 8.66 22.24
C ALA A 56 2.09 8.50 22.15
N GLN A 57 2.66 8.57 20.95
CA GLN A 57 4.09 8.33 20.72
C GLN A 57 4.89 9.62 20.89
N SER A 58 6.04 9.53 21.54
CA SER A 58 7.02 10.62 21.61
C SER A 58 7.58 10.92 20.22
N VAL A 59 7.73 12.21 19.90
CA VAL A 59 8.32 12.67 18.63
C VAL A 59 9.75 12.13 18.44
N LEU A 60 10.53 12.03 19.52
CA LEU A 60 11.90 11.49 19.45
C LEU A 60 11.90 9.99 19.13
N ASP A 61 10.98 9.22 19.72
CA ASP A 61 10.84 7.79 19.47
C ASP A 61 10.34 7.51 18.05
N PHE A 62 9.42 8.36 17.57
CA PHE A 62 8.98 8.32 16.18
C PHE A 62 10.13 8.63 15.22
N GLY A 63 10.93 9.67 15.49
CA GLY A 63 12.11 10.00 14.68
C GLY A 63 13.13 8.86 14.62
N ALA A 64 13.39 8.20 15.75
CA ALA A 64 14.25 7.02 15.80
C ALA A 64 13.68 5.86 14.95
N THR A 65 12.36 5.65 15.00
CA THR A 65 11.65 4.64 14.19
C THR A 65 11.75 4.93 12.70
N VAL A 66 11.52 6.19 12.29
CA VAL A 66 11.65 6.63 10.89
C VAL A 66 13.07 6.38 10.39
N ASN A 67 14.07 6.80 11.15
CA ASN A 67 15.47 6.60 10.78
C ASN A 67 15.80 5.11 10.61
N ALA A 68 15.46 4.28 11.59
CA ALA A 68 15.71 2.85 11.54
C ALA A 68 15.02 2.15 10.35
N LYS A 69 13.79 2.55 10.00
CA LYS A 69 13.08 2.00 8.84
C LYS A 69 13.69 2.45 7.51
N CYS A 70 14.03 3.73 7.37
CA CYS A 70 14.64 4.26 6.15
C CYS A 70 16.00 3.63 5.85
N GLU A 71 16.84 3.42 6.88
CA GLU A 71 18.13 2.74 6.72
C GLU A 71 17.96 1.28 6.27
N ARG A 72 16.98 0.55 6.84
CA ARG A 72 16.68 -0.84 6.44
C ARG A 72 16.08 -0.95 5.03
N ALA A 73 15.39 0.09 4.57
CA ALA A 73 14.68 0.08 3.28
C ALA A 73 15.58 0.40 2.08
N ASP A 74 16.83 0.86 2.30
CA ASP A 74 17.74 1.33 1.25
C ASP A 74 17.05 2.39 0.37
N MET A 75 16.87 3.59 0.93
CA MET A 75 16.12 4.72 0.34
C MET A 75 16.84 5.42 -0.83
N SER A 76 17.66 4.71 -1.61
CA SER A 76 18.29 5.22 -2.84
C SER A 76 17.27 5.30 -4.01
N LEU A 77 16.25 6.14 -3.86
CA LEU A 77 15.20 6.38 -4.85
C LEU A 77 15.55 7.56 -5.77
N SER A 78 15.21 7.44 -7.05
CA SER A 78 15.24 8.57 -7.98
C SER A 78 14.13 9.58 -7.69
N LYS A 79 14.27 10.80 -8.21
CA LYS A 79 13.24 11.85 -8.08
C LYS A 79 11.86 11.39 -8.56
N GLU A 80 11.80 10.64 -9.65
CA GLU A 80 10.55 10.12 -10.18
C GLU A 80 9.96 9.02 -9.29
N GLU A 81 10.78 8.12 -8.76
CA GLU A 81 10.30 7.11 -7.80
C GLU A 81 9.76 7.74 -6.52
N ILE A 82 10.42 8.79 -5.99
CA ILE A 82 9.91 9.53 -4.81
C ILE A 82 8.54 10.14 -5.10
N LYS A 83 8.37 10.80 -6.25
CA LYS A 83 7.06 11.35 -6.66
C LYS A 83 5.98 10.27 -6.71
N CYS A 84 6.28 9.13 -7.31
CA CYS A 84 5.36 8.01 -7.40
C CYS A 84 5.01 7.45 -6.02
N MET A 85 6.00 7.28 -5.13
CA MET A 85 5.77 6.80 -3.77
C MET A 85 4.84 7.72 -2.98
N ILE A 86 5.10 9.03 -3.01
CA ILE A 86 4.26 10.04 -2.35
C ILE A 86 2.83 10.01 -2.91
N PHE A 87 2.69 9.94 -4.24
CA PHE A 87 1.39 9.87 -4.89
C PHE A 87 0.60 8.63 -4.42
N ILE A 88 1.22 7.46 -4.47
CA ILE A 88 0.58 6.20 -4.10
C ILE A 88 0.26 6.15 -2.60
N SER A 89 1.14 6.65 -1.74
CA SER A 89 0.91 6.68 -0.29
C SER A 89 -0.22 7.64 0.11
N GLY A 90 -0.44 8.70 -0.68
CA GLY A 90 -1.54 9.65 -0.49
C GLY A 90 -2.91 9.13 -0.95
N LEU A 91 -2.99 7.98 -1.62
CA LEU A 91 -4.27 7.39 -2.02
C LEU A 91 -4.97 6.73 -0.81
N GLY A 92 -6.10 7.30 -0.41
CA GLY A 92 -6.98 6.75 0.62
C GLY A 92 -7.66 5.42 0.22
N ASP A 93 -8.43 4.84 1.15
CA ASP A 93 -9.01 3.51 0.94
C ASP A 93 -10.08 3.44 -0.15
N SER A 94 -10.75 4.55 -0.44
CA SER A 94 -11.65 4.69 -1.59
C SER A 94 -10.95 4.43 -2.94
N HIS A 95 -9.62 4.55 -2.99
CA HIS A 95 -8.79 4.35 -4.18
C HIS A 95 -7.90 3.11 -4.07
N ARG A 96 -8.29 2.11 -3.26
CA ARG A 96 -7.50 0.89 -3.03
C ARG A 96 -7.10 0.17 -4.33
N ASP A 97 -8.01 0.07 -5.29
CA ASP A 97 -7.74 -0.60 -6.57
C ASP A 97 -6.69 0.16 -7.41
N LEU A 98 -6.81 1.50 -7.46
CA LEU A 98 -5.84 2.37 -8.13
C LEU A 98 -4.48 2.30 -7.44
N ARG A 99 -4.45 2.28 -6.11
CA ARG A 99 -3.23 2.13 -5.31
C ARG A 99 -2.52 0.81 -5.64
N HIS A 100 -3.26 -0.31 -5.65
CA HIS A 100 -2.71 -1.62 -6.01
C HIS A 100 -2.19 -1.69 -7.44
N GLU A 101 -2.92 -1.11 -8.39
CA GLU A 101 -2.48 -1.01 -9.77
C GLU A 101 -1.15 -0.25 -9.90
N CYS A 102 -1.06 0.94 -9.28
CA CYS A 102 0.13 1.77 -9.34
C CYS A 102 1.35 1.08 -8.71
N LEU A 103 1.16 0.40 -7.57
CA LEU A 103 2.21 -0.39 -6.93
C LEU A 103 2.71 -1.50 -7.86
N ARG A 104 1.79 -2.23 -8.51
CA ARG A 104 2.13 -3.28 -9.46
C ARG A 104 2.93 -2.75 -10.65
N GLN A 105 2.54 -1.60 -11.20
CA GLN A 105 3.28 -0.97 -12.31
C GLN A 105 4.71 -0.59 -11.92
N MET A 106 4.89 -0.02 -10.73
CA MET A 106 6.22 0.32 -10.23
C MET A 106 7.10 -0.92 -10.01
N GLU A 107 6.56 -1.97 -9.39
CA GLU A 107 7.31 -3.20 -9.15
C GLU A 107 7.67 -3.90 -10.46
N LYS A 108 6.76 -3.92 -11.43
CA LYS A 108 7.00 -4.44 -12.79
C LYS A 108 8.07 -3.64 -13.53
N GLY A 109 8.06 -2.31 -13.44
CA GLY A 109 9.07 -1.45 -14.06
C GLY A 109 10.47 -1.73 -13.52
N ARG A 110 10.60 -1.92 -12.20
CA ARG A 110 11.86 -2.25 -11.54
C ARG A 110 12.36 -3.66 -11.84
N SER A 111 11.44 -4.61 -11.96
CA SER A 111 11.75 -6.01 -12.26
C SER A 111 11.99 -6.29 -13.75
N ALA A 112 11.77 -5.31 -14.63
CA ALA A 112 12.03 -5.44 -16.05
C ALA A 112 13.53 -5.52 -16.35
N THR A 113 13.88 -6.15 -17.49
CA THR A 113 15.26 -6.21 -17.98
C THR A 113 15.33 -5.50 -19.34
N PRO A 114 15.96 -4.32 -19.45
CA PRO A 114 16.59 -3.53 -18.38
C PRO A 114 15.55 -2.87 -17.44
N PRO A 115 15.93 -2.53 -16.19
CA PRO A 115 15.06 -1.82 -15.26
C PRO A 115 14.58 -0.50 -15.86
N ARG A 116 13.30 -0.19 -15.66
CA ARG A 116 12.66 1.03 -16.17
C ARG A 116 12.19 1.90 -15.02
N THR A 117 12.55 3.18 -15.09
CA THR A 117 11.99 4.20 -14.20
C THR A 117 10.58 4.53 -14.64
N ILE A 118 9.60 4.26 -13.79
CA ILE A 118 8.22 4.69 -13.99
C ILE A 118 8.10 6.14 -13.56
N LYS A 119 7.57 6.99 -14.44
CA LYS A 119 7.30 8.40 -14.16
C LYS A 119 5.90 8.54 -13.55
N LEU A 120 5.71 9.57 -12.73
CA LEU A 120 4.40 9.86 -12.14
C LEU A 120 3.33 10.08 -13.23
N GLU A 121 3.69 10.74 -14.32
CA GLU A 121 2.80 10.96 -15.47
C GLU A 121 2.19 9.67 -16.01
N THR A 122 2.99 8.60 -16.13
CA THR A 122 2.52 7.28 -16.58
C THR A 122 1.49 6.68 -15.61
N LEU A 123 1.68 6.86 -14.30
CA LEU A 123 0.70 6.41 -13.31
C LEU A 123 -0.61 7.21 -13.41
N LEU A 124 -0.52 8.53 -13.63
CA LEU A 124 -1.69 9.38 -13.79
C LEU A 124 -2.49 9.03 -15.05
N GLU A 125 -1.82 8.72 -16.15
CA GLU A 125 -2.46 8.22 -17.37
C GLU A 125 -3.21 6.91 -17.13
N GLU A 126 -2.59 5.97 -16.41
CA GLU A 126 -3.24 4.71 -16.03
C GLU A 126 -4.47 4.96 -15.15
N CYS A 127 -4.35 5.81 -14.13
CA CYS A 127 -5.48 6.14 -13.27
C CYS A 127 -6.64 6.74 -14.06
N ARG A 128 -6.36 7.64 -15.03
CA ARG A 128 -7.39 8.19 -15.93
C ARG A 128 -8.03 7.11 -16.79
N ALA A 129 -7.25 6.18 -17.33
CA ALA A 129 -7.77 5.07 -18.12
C ALA A 129 -8.73 4.19 -17.29
N ILE A 130 -8.35 3.83 -16.07
CA ILE A 130 -9.18 3.01 -15.16
C ILE A 130 -10.47 3.75 -14.78
N GLN A 131 -10.38 5.02 -14.42
CA GLN A 131 -11.57 5.83 -14.08
C GLN A 131 -12.52 5.98 -15.28
N SER A 132 -11.98 6.12 -16.49
CA SER A 132 -12.78 6.16 -17.71
C SER A 132 -13.52 4.84 -17.96
N LEU A 133 -12.87 3.70 -17.70
CA LEU A 133 -13.48 2.37 -17.80
C LEU A 133 -14.58 2.18 -16.74
N GLN A 134 -14.32 2.57 -15.49
CA GLN A 134 -15.29 2.53 -14.41
C GLN A 134 -16.54 3.35 -14.75
N SER A 135 -16.36 4.57 -15.23
CA SER A 135 -17.46 5.46 -15.65
C SER A 135 -18.28 4.87 -16.80
N SER A 136 -17.61 4.26 -17.79
CA SER A 136 -18.26 3.64 -18.94
C SER A 136 -19.04 2.37 -18.55
N SER A 137 -18.50 1.57 -17.62
CA SER A 137 -19.20 0.40 -17.09
C SER A 137 -20.44 0.76 -16.26
N ALA A 138 -20.38 1.86 -15.49
CA ALA A 138 -21.52 2.35 -14.71
C ALA A 138 -22.67 2.81 -15.62
N ALA A 139 -22.37 3.40 -16.79
CA ALA A 139 -23.37 3.77 -17.78
C ALA A 139 -24.07 2.55 -18.41
N LEU A 140 -23.37 1.44 -18.59
CA LEU A 140 -23.93 0.19 -19.13
C LEU A 140 -24.76 -0.60 -18.10
N GLY A 141 -24.49 -0.40 -16.81
CA GLY A 141 -25.24 -1.02 -15.71
C GLY A 141 -26.62 -0.39 -15.44
N ASN A 142 -26.96 0.71 -16.12
CA ASN A 142 -28.25 1.39 -15.99
C ASN A 142 -29.11 1.14 -17.26
N PRO A 143 -30.12 0.26 -17.23
CA PRO A 143 -30.91 -0.10 -18.42
C PRO A 143 -31.85 1.02 -18.93
N GLY A 144 -31.67 2.28 -18.50
CA GLY A 144 -32.63 3.38 -18.71
C GLY A 144 -32.22 4.51 -19.66
N GLN A 145 -30.96 4.65 -20.06
CA GLN A 145 -30.55 5.76 -20.92
C GLN A 145 -29.49 5.35 -21.94
N VAL A 146 -29.95 4.83 -23.07
CA VAL A 146 -29.14 4.80 -24.30
C VAL A 146 -29.48 6.06 -25.09
N HIS A 147 -28.72 7.14 -24.90
CA HIS A 147 -28.76 8.27 -25.82
C HIS A 147 -27.60 8.17 -26.81
N ALA A 148 -27.96 8.21 -28.10
CA ALA A 148 -27.03 8.12 -29.22
C ALA A 148 -25.98 9.25 -29.15
N ILE A 149 -24.70 8.88 -29.15
CA ILE A 149 -23.59 9.82 -29.15
C ILE A 149 -23.43 10.38 -30.58
N GLN A 150 -23.80 11.64 -30.78
CA GLN A 150 -23.35 12.43 -31.93
C GLN A 150 -21.92 12.91 -31.67
N SER A 151 -21.02 12.59 -32.59
CA SER A 151 -19.62 13.02 -32.58
C SER A 151 -19.47 14.49 -32.96
N ARG A 152 -18.82 15.31 -32.12
CA ARG A 152 -18.20 16.60 -32.48
C ARG A 152 -17.26 17.16 -31.39
N PRO A 153 -16.36 18.11 -31.72
CA PRO A 153 -14.91 17.88 -31.74
C PRO A 153 -14.17 18.48 -30.55
N GLN A 154 -12.99 17.93 -30.25
CA GLN A 154 -12.06 18.45 -29.23
C GLN A 154 -11.59 19.88 -29.57
N LYS A 155 -11.67 20.79 -28.59
CA LYS A 155 -10.96 22.07 -28.59
C LYS A 155 -9.89 22.10 -27.50
N ALA A 156 -8.86 22.89 -27.79
CA ALA A 156 -7.52 22.88 -27.24
C ALA A 156 -7.41 23.14 -25.73
N LEU A 157 -6.33 22.60 -25.15
CA LEU A 157 -5.83 22.86 -23.81
C LEU A 157 -5.41 24.34 -23.67
N ASP A 158 -6.10 25.09 -22.81
CA ASP A 158 -5.49 26.21 -22.12
C ASP A 158 -4.82 25.69 -20.86
N ILE A 159 -3.49 25.71 -20.85
CA ILE A 159 -2.67 25.46 -19.68
C ILE A 159 -2.58 26.78 -18.91
N GLU A 160 -3.54 27.02 -18.02
CA GLU A 160 -3.32 27.99 -16.94
C GLU A 160 -2.44 27.35 -15.87
N LEU A 161 -1.32 28.02 -15.59
CA LEU A 161 -0.37 27.66 -14.54
C LEU A 161 -1.09 27.51 -13.19
N MET A 162 -0.99 26.32 -12.60
CA MET A 162 -1.37 26.09 -11.21
C MET A 162 -0.38 26.82 -10.27
N PRO A 163 -0.88 27.58 -9.27
CA PRO A 163 -0.05 28.27 -8.30
C PRO A 163 0.65 27.25 -7.39
N TYR A 164 1.96 27.45 -7.23
CA TYR A 164 2.80 26.72 -6.28
C TYR A 164 2.39 27.10 -4.84
N TYR A 165 2.16 26.08 -4.01
CA TYR A 165 2.07 26.09 -2.54
C TYR A 165 1.02 26.99 -1.88
N SER A 166 -0.03 26.37 -1.32
CA SER A 166 -0.29 26.31 0.14
C SER A 166 -1.68 25.73 0.44
N ASN A 167 -1.75 24.89 1.48
CA ASN A 167 -2.95 24.48 2.24
C ASN A 167 -3.70 23.20 1.84
N GLU A 168 -3.06 22.04 1.70
CA GLU A 168 -3.76 20.73 1.81
C GLU A 168 -2.87 19.64 2.47
N LEU A 169 -2.12 20.01 3.52
CA LEU A 169 -1.48 19.02 4.37
C LEU A 169 -2.44 18.42 5.41
N ASP A 170 -3.68 18.90 5.51
CA ASP A 170 -4.66 18.41 6.50
C ASP A 170 -5.31 17.07 6.12
N ASP A 171 -5.42 16.73 4.83
CA ASP A 171 -6.11 15.48 4.43
C ASP A 171 -5.19 14.25 4.42
N CYS A 172 -3.87 14.42 4.37
CA CYS A 172 -2.95 13.32 4.61
C CYS A 172 -3.00 12.85 6.09
N PHE A 173 -3.42 13.72 7.02
CA PHE A 173 -3.58 13.41 8.44
C PHE A 173 -4.90 12.69 8.78
N GLN A 174 -5.91 12.71 7.90
CA GLN A 174 -7.18 12.04 8.18
C GLN A 174 -7.08 10.51 8.15
N HIS A 175 -6.05 9.93 7.51
CA HIS A 175 -5.80 8.49 7.56
C HIS A 175 -5.37 7.99 8.96
N CYS A 176 -5.05 8.89 9.90
CA CYS A 176 -4.80 8.55 11.31
C CYS A 176 -6.06 8.59 12.18
N ARG A 177 -7.24 9.01 11.68
CA ARG A 177 -8.49 9.09 12.45
C ARG A 177 -9.52 7.98 12.15
N GLY A 178 -9.08 6.86 11.57
CA GLY A 178 -9.95 5.75 11.16
C GLY A 178 -9.97 4.52 12.06
N PHE A 179 -9.42 4.59 13.28
CA PHE A 179 -9.53 3.51 14.28
C PHE A 179 -10.27 4.04 15.51
N GLU A 180 -11.60 4.09 15.41
CA GLU A 180 -12.51 3.96 16.57
C GLU A 180 -13.31 2.67 16.39
#